data_AF-K6YRZ4-F1
#
_entry.id   AF-K6YRZ4-F1
#
_cell.length_a   1.000
_cell.length_b   1.000
_cell.length_c   1.000
_cell.angle_alpha   90.00
_cell.angle_beta   90.00
_cell.angle_gamma   90.00
#
_symmetry.space_group_name_H-M   'P 1'
#
loop_
_entity.id
_entity.type
_entity.pdbx_description
1 polymer ?
#
loop_
_entity_poly.entity_id
_entity_poly.type
_entity_poly.pdbx_seq_one_letter_code
_entity_poly.pdbx_strand_id
1 'polypeptide(L)'
;MESIHTISMAVEQQQCNLSEGSIRLYHLHESLPIDDKPDYESHYPGLYALYAKVSDLPTHEARDKLSTLERKTQDVAREALESELESQILKDVAKLRAFTP
;
A
#
# COMPACT_ATOMS: atom_id res chain seq x y z
N MET A 1 1.09 2.92 16.91
CA MET A 1 -0.09 2.33 16.24
C MET A 1 -0.80 3.45 15.52
N GLU A 2 -0.75 3.46 14.20
CA GLU A 2 -1.51 4.41 13.38
C GLU A 2 -2.81 3.74 12.94
N SER A 3 -3.89 4.52 12.85
CA SER A 3 -5.22 4.03 12.45
C SER A 3 -5.37 4.01 10.93
N ILE A 4 -6.33 3.24 10.40
CA ILE A 4 -6.68 3.25 8.97
C ILE A 4 -6.91 4.69 8.49
N HIS A 5 -7.69 5.48 9.23
CA HIS A 5 -7.95 6.88 8.94
C HIS A 5 -6.68 7.73 8.83
N THR A 6 -5.76 7.62 9.79
CA THR A 6 -4.50 8.38 9.82
C THR A 6 -3.64 8.07 8.60
N ILE A 7 -3.52 6.79 8.24
CA ILE A 7 -2.69 6.37 7.10
C ILE A 7 -3.34 6.79 5.79
N SER A 8 -4.66 6.63 5.65
CA SER A 8 -5.39 7.12 4.48
C SER A 8 -5.20 8.62 4.25
N MET A 9 -5.22 9.43 5.32
CA MET A 9 -4.91 10.86 5.23
C MET A 9 -3.47 11.13 4.82
N ALA A 10 -2.50 10.40 5.38
CA ALA A 10 -1.09 10.57 5.02
C ALA A 10 -0.83 10.25 3.55
N VAL A 11 -1.47 9.21 3.00
CA VAL A 11 -1.40 8.87 1.56
C VAL A 11 -2.05 9.96 0.71
N GLU A 12 -3.26 10.39 1.06
CA GLU A 12 -4.00 11.44 0.32
C GLU A 12 -3.23 12.77 0.29
N GLN A 13 -2.52 13.11 1.38
CA GLN A 13 -1.69 14.31 1.49
C GLN A 13 -0.26 14.14 0.98
N GLN A 14 0.06 12.98 0.37
CA GLN A 14 1.41 12.65 -0.14
C GLN A 14 2.51 12.78 0.93
N GLN A 15 2.17 12.53 2.19
CA GLN A 15 3.11 12.51 3.32
C GLN A 15 3.88 11.18 3.43
N CYS A 16 3.49 10.18 2.63
CA CYS A 16 4.20 8.92 2.46
C CYS A 16 4.03 8.42 1.02
N ASN A 17 4.88 7.48 0.61
CA ASN A 17 4.77 6.86 -0.70
C ASN A 17 3.53 5.96 -0.79
N LEU A 18 2.95 5.83 -1.98
CA LEU A 18 1.75 5.01 -2.17
C LEU A 18 1.98 3.54 -1.81
N SER A 19 3.18 3.00 -2.08
CA SER A 19 3.51 1.62 -1.69
C SER A 19 3.55 1.45 -0.17
N GLU A 20 4.13 2.42 0.55
CA GLU A 20 4.20 2.38 2.02
C GLU A 20 2.80 2.41 2.63
N GLY A 21 1.96 3.33 2.16
CA GLY A 21 0.57 3.44 2.58
C GLY A 21 -0.23 2.17 2.30
N SER A 22 -0.09 1.61 1.10
CA SER A 22 -0.82 0.41 0.68
C SER A 22 -0.45 -0.82 1.53
N ILE A 23 0.84 -1.02 1.80
CA ILE A 23 1.32 -2.13 2.65
C ILE A 23 0.77 -2.00 4.08
N ARG A 24 0.82 -0.80 4.66
CA ARG A 24 0.37 -0.58 6.04
C ARG A 24 -1.14 -0.73 6.18
N LEU A 25 -1.92 -0.21 5.23
CA LEU A 25 -3.37 -0.34 5.20
C LEU A 25 -3.81 -1.79 4.98
N TYR A 26 -3.14 -2.54 4.09
CA TYR A 26 -3.40 -3.97 3.90
C TYR A 26 -3.23 -4.74 5.22
N HIS A 27 -2.10 -4.60 5.91
CA HIS A 27 -1.88 -5.31 7.16
C HIS A 27 -2.85 -4.88 8.27
N LEU A 28 -3.31 -3.63 8.27
CA LEU A 28 -4.35 -3.19 9.19
C LEU A 28 -5.68 -3.91 8.92
N HIS A 29 -6.13 -4.00 7.66
CA HIS A 29 -7.33 -4.78 7.31
C HIS A 29 -7.22 -6.23 7.77
N GLU A 30 -6.08 -6.89 7.51
CA GLU A 30 -5.85 -8.29 7.92
C GLU A 30 -5.87 -8.45 9.45
N SER A 31 -5.40 -7.44 10.18
CA SER A 31 -5.37 -7.45 11.65
C SER A 31 -6.71 -7.13 12.32
N LEU A 32 -7.75 -6.73 11.57
CA LEU A 32 -9.06 -6.42 12.15
C LEU A 32 -9.68 -7.67 12.80
N PRO A 33 -10.21 -7.57 14.04
CA PRO A 33 -10.85 -8.68 14.75
C PRO A 33 -12.30 -8.85 14.30
N ILE A 34 -12.48 -9.13 13.00
CA ILE A 34 -13.77 -9.36 12.35
C ILE A 34 -13.75 -10.79 11.80
N ASP A 35 -14.75 -11.60 12.17
CA ASP A 35 -14.85 -13.01 11.79
C ASP A 35 -15.19 -13.18 10.30
N ASP A 36 -16.07 -12.33 9.76
CA ASP A 36 -16.47 -12.31 8.34
C ASP A 36 -15.93 -11.04 7.67
N LYS A 37 -14.63 -11.06 7.34
CA LYS A 37 -13.99 -9.90 6.70
C LYS A 37 -14.63 -9.64 5.33
N PRO A 38 -15.04 -8.40 5.04
CA PRO A 38 -15.44 -8.01 3.69
C PRO A 38 -14.34 -8.30 2.68
N ASP A 39 -14.72 -8.50 1.42
CA ASP A 39 -13.79 -8.56 0.30
C ASP A 39 -13.17 -7.17 0.06
N TYR A 40 -12.11 -6.87 0.81
CA TYR A 40 -11.44 -5.57 0.75
C TYR A 40 -10.73 -5.33 -0.58
N GLU A 41 -10.31 -6.38 -1.28
CA GLU A 41 -9.69 -6.26 -2.60
C GLU A 41 -10.69 -5.68 -3.61
N SER A 42 -11.91 -6.20 -3.63
CA SER A 42 -12.98 -5.65 -4.48
C SER A 42 -13.37 -4.21 -4.12
N HIS A 43 -13.28 -3.83 -2.84
CA HIS A 43 -13.63 -2.47 -2.39
C HIS A 43 -12.53 -1.43 -2.65
N TYR A 44 -11.26 -1.86 -2.59
CA TYR A 44 -10.06 -1.03 -2.64
C TYR A 44 -9.04 -1.55 -3.67
N PRO A 45 -9.43 -1.66 -4.96
CA PRO A 45 -8.67 -2.43 -5.95
C PRO A 45 -7.30 -1.83 -6.28
N GLY A 46 -7.12 -0.51 -6.26
CA GLY A 46 -5.81 0.12 -6.52
C GLY A 46 -4.84 -0.13 -5.37
N LEU A 47 -5.33 -0.05 -4.13
CA LEU A 47 -4.55 -0.34 -2.93
C LEU A 47 -4.07 -1.79 -2.90
N TYR A 48 -4.97 -2.74 -3.12
CA TYR A 48 -4.65 -4.16 -3.13
C TYR A 48 -3.80 -4.56 -4.34
N ALA A 49 -4.06 -3.98 -5.52
CA ALA A 49 -3.22 -4.19 -6.69
C ALA A 49 -1.78 -3.69 -6.49
N LEU A 50 -1.58 -2.52 -5.87
CA LEU A 50 -0.23 -2.04 -5.59
C LEU A 50 0.45 -2.95 -4.56
N TYR A 51 -0.24 -3.30 -3.47
CA TYR A 51 0.28 -4.22 -2.47
C TYR A 51 0.76 -5.54 -3.10
N ALA A 52 -0.09 -6.21 -3.89
CA ALA A 52 0.24 -7.48 -4.52
C ALA A 52 1.47 -7.39 -5.44
N LYS A 53 1.67 -6.25 -6.11
CA LYS A 53 2.84 -6.03 -6.98
C LYS A 53 4.13 -5.72 -6.20
N VAL A 54 4.04 -5.16 -4.99
CA VAL A 54 5.20 -4.73 -4.20
C VAL A 54 5.52 -5.63 -3.00
N SER A 55 4.61 -6.54 -2.63
CA SER A 55 4.76 -7.46 -1.50
C SER A 55 5.94 -8.42 -1.63
N ASP A 56 6.31 -8.76 -2.87
CA ASP A 56 7.42 -9.66 -3.19
C ASP A 56 8.78 -8.93 -3.29
N LEU A 57 8.79 -7.59 -3.21
CA LEU A 57 10.04 -6.85 -3.25
C LEU A 57 10.87 -7.14 -1.99
N PRO A 58 12.18 -7.39 -2.14
CA PRO A 58 13.04 -7.67 -1.00
C PRO A 58 13.10 -6.46 -0.07
N THR A 59 12.96 -6.74 1.23
CA THR A 59 13.04 -5.76 2.32
C THR A 59 14.22 -6.07 3.23
N HIS A 60 14.61 -5.10 4.07
CA HIS A 60 15.66 -5.24 5.08
C HIS A 60 16.95 -5.88 4.52
N GLU A 61 17.47 -6.92 5.18
CA GLU A 61 18.73 -7.58 4.79
C GLU A 61 18.71 -8.16 3.37
N ALA A 62 17.55 -8.58 2.86
CA ALA A 62 17.45 -9.10 1.49
C ALA A 62 17.67 -7.98 0.47
N ARG A 63 17.24 -6.75 0.79
CA ARG A 63 17.47 -5.56 -0.03
C ARG A 63 18.94 -5.11 0.00
N ASP A 64 19.58 -5.19 1.16
CA ASP A 64 20.98 -4.78 1.31
C ASP A 64 21.94 -5.66 0.51
N LYS A 65 21.56 -6.93 0.29
CA LYS A 65 22.31 -7.91 -0.52
C LYS A 65 22.22 -7.66 -2.02
N LEU A 66 21.28 -6.84 -2.48
CA LEU A 66 21.16 -6.49 -3.90
C LEU A 66 22.30 -5.57 -4.34
N SER A 67 22.71 -5.70 -5.60
CA SER A 67 23.58 -4.71 -6.23
C SER A 67 22.88 -3.35 -6.38
N THR A 68 23.66 -2.29 -6.55
CA THR A 68 23.13 -0.94 -6.82
C THR A 68 22.22 -0.91 -8.04
N LEU A 69 22.54 -1.69 -9.08
CA LEU A 69 21.73 -1.76 -10.30
C LEU A 69 20.37 -2.40 -10.02
N GLU A 70 20.34 -3.55 -9.33
CA GLU A 70 19.10 -4.24 -8.97
C GLU A 70 18.19 -3.38 -8.09
N ARG A 71 18.74 -2.71 -7.06
CA ARG A 71 17.98 -1.78 -6.22
C ARG A 71 17.34 -0.69 -7.05
N LYS A 72 18.12 -0.06 -7.94
CA LYS A 72 17.63 1.01 -8.81
C LYS A 72 16.53 0.51 -9.77
N THR A 73 16.69 -0.68 -10.35
CA THR A 73 15.67 -1.27 -11.22
C THR A 73 14.37 -1.52 -10.45
N GLN A 74 14.45 -2.03 -9.22
CA GLN A 74 13.29 -2.22 -8.36
C GLN A 74 12.63 -0.89 -7.96
N ASP A 75 13.42 0.14 -7.65
CA ASP A 75 12.89 1.46 -7.27
C ASP A 75 12.14 2.11 -8.44
N VAL A 76 12.70 2.03 -9.65
CA VAL A 76 12.03 2.52 -10.88
C VAL A 76 10.76 1.74 -11.17
N ALA A 77 10.78 0.41 -11.02
CA ALA A 77 9.59 -0.42 -11.22
C ALA A 77 8.49 -0.06 -10.20
N ARG A 78 8.86 0.13 -8.93
CA ARG A 78 7.94 0.56 -7.87
C ARG A 78 7.34 1.94 -8.20
N GLU A 79 8.17 2.93 -8.55
CA GLU A 79 7.69 4.28 -8.89
C GLU A 79 6.76 4.29 -10.10
N ALA A 80 7.04 3.45 -11.12
CA ALA A 80 6.16 3.30 -12.28
C ALA A 80 4.79 2.73 -11.88
N LEU A 81 4.77 1.73 -11.00
CA LEU A 81 3.53 1.15 -10.47
C LEU A 81 2.75 2.12 -9.60
N GLU A 82 3.45 2.91 -8.77
CA GLU A 82 2.83 3.98 -7.98
C GLU A 82 2.16 4.99 -8.91
N SER A 83 2.83 5.43 -9.96
CA SER A 83 2.26 6.37 -10.93
C SER A 83 1.08 5.77 -11.72
N GLU A 84 1.17 4.50 -12.13
CA GLU A 84 0.09 3.79 -12.85
C GLU A 84 -1.19 3.70 -11.99
N LEU A 85 -1.04 3.40 -10.71
CA LEU A 85 -2.15 3.12 -9.81
C LEU A 85 -2.59 4.33 -8.97
N GLU A 86 -1.84 5.44 -9.00
CA GLU A 86 -2.06 6.63 -8.14
C GLU A 86 -3.51 7.08 -8.11
N SER A 87 -4.10 7.29 -9.30
CA SER A 87 -5.48 7.78 -9.40
C SER A 87 -6.50 6.82 -8.76
N GLN A 88 -6.25 5.52 -8.80
CA GLN A 88 -7.14 4.54 -8.17
C GLN A 88 -6.88 4.44 -6.67
N ILE A 89 -5.62 4.45 -6.24
CA ILE A 89 -5.24 4.42 -4.82
C ILE A 89 -5.79 5.64 -4.09
N LEU A 90 -5.71 6.83 -4.68
CA LEU A 90 -6.25 8.06 -4.08
C LEU A 90 -7.77 7.97 -3.88
N LYS A 91 -8.50 7.31 -4.79
CA LYS A 91 -9.94 7.04 -4.61
C LYS A 91 -10.19 6.05 -3.49
N ASP A 92 -9.37 5.01 -3.39
CA ASP A 92 -9.50 3.97 -2.38
C ASP A 92 -9.22 4.53 -0.98
N VAL A 93 -8.15 5.30 -0.79
CA VAL A 93 -7.85 5.92 0.50
C VAL A 93 -8.86 7.00 0.89
N ALA A 94 -9.44 7.72 -0.07
CA ALA A 94 -10.53 8.66 0.21
C ALA A 94 -11.76 7.93 0.79
N LYS A 95 -12.08 6.72 0.30
CA LYS A 95 -13.12 5.87 0.90
C LYS A 95 -12.69 5.35 2.28
N LEU A 96 -11.46 4.89 2.42
CA LEU A 96 -10.92 4.36 3.68
C LEU A 96 -10.85 5.41 4.79
N ARG A 97 -10.73 6.69 4.46
CA ARG A 97 -10.80 7.78 5.45
C ARG A 97 -12.12 7.77 6.23
N ALA A 98 -13.21 7.29 5.63
CA ALA A 98 -14.52 7.13 6.26
C ALA A 98 -14.79 5.69 6.72
N PHE A 99 -13.79 4.81 6.68
CA PHE A 99 -13.93 3.41 7.08
C PHE A 99 -14.36 3.30 8.55
N THR A 100 -15.35 2.46 8.80
CA THR A 100 -15.78 2.05 10.13
C THR A 100 -15.84 0.52 10.12
N PRO A 101 -15.13 -0.16 11.02
CA PRO A 101 -15.10 -1.62 11.09
C PRO A 101 -16.43 -2.24 11.54
#